data_AF-A0A7W2AAE0-F1
#
_entry.id   AF-A0A7W2AAE0-F1
#
_cell.length_a   1.000
_cell.length_b   1.000
_cell.length_c   1.000
_cell.angle_alpha   90.00
_cell.angle_beta   90.00
_cell.angle_gamma   90.00
#
_symmetry.space_group_name_H-M   'P 1'
#
loop_
_entity.id
_entity.type
_entity.pdbx_description
1 polymer ?
#
loop_
_entity_poly.entity_id
_entity_poly.type
_entity_poly.pdbx_seq_one_letter_code
_entity_poly.pdbx_strand_id
1 'polypeptide(L)'
;MTLNAALRLMAGSAVTLSLVLSYYHSPLWLWLTAFVGLNLLQSAFTRWCPAITLFRKLGLKEETCDSQGMTVNQGVHIIAGLLILATVLPVIFAVMPQTLLILTLIIGISLLQSAFTGWCPAMLVARLLGFKPARSA
;
A
#
# COMPACT_ATOMS: atom_id res chain seq x y z
N MET A 1 5.75 -9.67 -13.57
CA MET A 1 5.37 -8.58 -12.63
C MET A 1 6.61 -8.11 -11.90
N THR A 2 6.75 -6.80 -11.65
CA THR A 2 7.85 -6.26 -10.84
C THR A 2 7.54 -6.42 -9.35
N LEU A 3 8.57 -6.41 -8.50
CA LEU A 3 8.41 -6.56 -7.06
C LEU A 3 7.45 -5.49 -6.47
N ASN A 4 7.57 -4.24 -6.94
CA ASN A 4 6.70 -3.13 -6.55
C ASN A 4 5.23 -3.32 -6.98
N ALA A 5 4.98 -3.95 -8.13
CA ALA A 5 3.62 -4.28 -8.56
C ALA A 5 3.01 -5.40 -7.70
N ALA A 6 3.80 -6.42 -7.38
CA ALA A 6 3.37 -7.52 -6.49
C ALA A 6 3.04 -7.02 -5.07
N LEU A 7 3.85 -6.11 -4.53
CA LEU A 7 3.57 -5.47 -3.23
C LEU A 7 2.24 -4.72 -3.23
N ARG A 8 1.99 -3.91 -4.27
CA ARG A 8 0.73 -3.16 -4.43
C ARG A 8 -0.47 -4.08 -4.59
N LEU A 9 -0.32 -5.17 -5.34
CA LEU A 9 -1.35 -6.20 -5.52
C LEU A 9 -1.70 -6.86 -4.18
N MET A 10 -0.68 -7.31 -3.45
CA MET A 10 -0.84 -7.97 -2.15
C MET A 10 -1.44 -7.00 -1.13
N ALA A 11 -0.94 -5.77 -1.06
CA ALA A 11 -1.48 -4.77 -0.15
C ALA A 11 -2.95 -4.42 -0.47
N GLY A 12 -3.28 -4.15 -1.74
CA GLY A 12 -4.64 -3.84 -2.17
C GLY A 12 -5.61 -4.99 -1.88
N SER A 13 -5.23 -6.23 -2.22
CA SER A 13 -6.04 -7.41 -1.94
C SER A 13 -6.24 -7.64 -0.44
N ALA A 14 -5.17 -7.59 0.36
CA ALA A 14 -5.26 -7.77 1.80
C ALA A 14 -6.14 -6.72 2.47
N VAL A 15 -6.01 -5.44 2.10
CA VAL A 15 -6.83 -4.34 2.64
C VAL A 15 -8.30 -4.50 2.26
N THR A 16 -8.61 -4.75 0.98
CA THR A 16 -9.99 -4.90 0.51
C THR A 16 -10.66 -6.14 1.11
N LEU A 17 -9.96 -7.28 1.17
CA LEU A 17 -10.51 -8.51 1.74
C LEU A 17 -10.75 -8.35 3.25
N SER A 18 -9.81 -7.73 3.97
CA SER A 18 -9.93 -7.48 5.41
C SER A 18 -11.09 -6.53 5.72
N LEU A 19 -11.32 -5.53 4.88
CA LEU A 19 -12.47 -4.62 5.01
C LEU A 19 -13.81 -5.32 4.82
N VAL A 20 -13.93 -6.13 3.76
CA VAL A 20 -15.15 -6.91 3.52
C VAL A 20 -15.42 -7.84 4.70
N LEU A 21 -14.38 -8.53 5.19
CA LEU A 21 -14.50 -9.46 6.30
C LEU A 21 -14.76 -8.74 7.63
N SER A 22 -14.25 -7.52 7.78
CA SER A 22 -14.56 -6.65 8.91
C SER A 22 -16.03 -6.27 8.97
N TYR A 23 -16.66 -6.09 7.80
CA TYR A 23 -18.07 -5.73 7.72
C TYR A 23 -18.99 -6.94 8.00
N TYR A 24 -18.65 -8.11 7.43
CA TYR A 24 -19.50 -9.30 7.55
C TYR A 24 -19.26 -10.14 8.81
N HIS A 25 -18.05 -10.14 9.38
CA HIS A 25 -17.70 -11.05 10.47
C HIS A 25 -17.37 -10.32 11.77
N SER A 26 -16.32 -9.49 11.78
CA SER A 26 -15.88 -8.82 13.02
C SER A 26 -14.94 -7.65 12.75
N PRO A 27 -15.05 -6.52 13.49
CA PRO A 27 -14.15 -5.38 13.36
C PRO A 27 -12.68 -5.70 13.67
N LEU A 28 -12.37 -6.85 14.29
CA LEU A 28 -10.98 -7.28 14.55
C LEU A 28 -10.16 -7.42 13.26
N TRP A 29 -10.80 -7.67 12.10
CA TRP A 29 -10.10 -7.71 10.81
C TRP A 29 -9.46 -6.38 10.41
N LEU A 30 -9.88 -5.25 10.99
CA LEU A 30 -9.23 -3.95 10.79
C LEU A 30 -7.80 -3.90 11.34
N TRP A 31 -7.47 -4.72 12.34
CA TRP A 31 -6.09 -4.84 12.83
C TRP A 31 -5.15 -5.39 11.77
N LEU A 32 -5.63 -6.31 10.93
CA LEU A 32 -4.88 -6.82 9.79
C LEU A 32 -4.62 -5.69 8.77
N THR A 33 -5.65 -4.88 8.49
CA THR A 33 -5.53 -3.71 7.61
C THR A 33 -4.52 -2.69 8.16
N ALA A 34 -4.57 -2.41 9.46
CA ALA A 34 -3.62 -1.51 10.13
C ALA A 34 -2.20 -2.07 10.09
N PHE A 35 -2.02 -3.37 10.32
CA PHE A 35 -0.73 -4.05 10.22
C PHE A 35 -0.14 -3.94 8.81
N VAL A 36 -0.94 -4.20 7.77
CA VAL A 36 -0.50 -4.05 6.36
C VAL A 36 -0.13 -2.60 6.06
N GLY A 37 -0.95 -1.63 6.51
CA GLY A 37 -0.67 -0.19 6.39
C GLY A 37 0.65 0.22 7.05
N LEU A 38 0.93 -0.30 8.24
CA LEU A 38 2.18 -0.06 8.96
C LEU A 38 3.39 -0.66 8.24
N ASN A 39 3.27 -1.87 7.69
CA ASN A 39 4.35 -2.51 6.92
C ASN A 39 4.65 -1.75 5.62
N LEU A 40 3.63 -1.18 4.96
CA LEU A 40 3.82 -0.29 3.80
C LEU A 40 4.59 0.97 4.19
N LEU A 41 4.20 1.59 5.30
CA LEU A 41 4.85 2.79 5.82
C LEU A 41 6.31 2.49 6.19
N GLN A 42 6.54 1.42 6.96
CA GLN A 42 7.88 0.96 7.33
C GLN A 42 8.76 0.69 6.09
N SER A 43 8.22 -0.01 5.09
CA SER A 43 8.94 -0.32 3.85
C SER A 43 9.42 0.94 3.13
N ALA A 44 8.68 2.03 3.23
CA ALA A 44 9.04 3.26 2.54
C ALA A 44 10.21 4.00 3.21
N PHE A 45 10.30 3.96 4.54
CA PHE A 45 11.38 4.60 5.29
C PHE A 45 12.64 3.70 5.39
N THR A 46 12.45 2.42 5.68
CA THR A 46 13.56 1.49 5.95
C THR A 46 14.03 0.71 4.72
N ARG A 47 13.29 0.79 3.60
CA ARG A 47 13.50 -0.05 2.39
C ARG A 47 13.46 -1.56 2.66
N TRP A 48 13.03 -1.97 3.85
CA TRP A 48 12.95 -3.36 4.28
C TRP A 48 11.52 -3.68 4.67
N CYS A 49 10.99 -4.76 4.09
CA CYS A 49 9.66 -5.29 4.41
C CYS A 49 9.67 -6.81 4.26
N PRO A 50 9.08 -7.57 5.19
CA PRO A 50 9.02 -9.03 5.11
C PRO A 50 8.29 -9.53 3.85
N ALA A 51 7.36 -8.75 3.31
CA ALA A 51 6.73 -9.08 2.03
C ALA A 51 7.74 -9.04 0.86
N ILE A 52 8.71 -8.13 0.89
CA ILE A 52 9.75 -8.03 -0.15
C ILE A 52 10.65 -9.25 -0.13
N THR A 53 11.06 -9.70 1.06
CA THR A 53 11.90 -10.89 1.19
C THR A 53 11.17 -12.16 0.76
N LEU A 54 9.86 -12.25 1.03
CA LEU A 54 9.02 -13.33 0.52
C LEU A 54 8.92 -13.32 -1.01
N PHE A 55 8.64 -12.16 -1.62
CA PHE A 55 8.57 -12.05 -3.09
C PHE A 55 9.91 -12.25 -3.78
N ARG A 56 11.03 -11.87 -3.14
CA ARG A 56 12.38 -12.18 -3.63
C ARG A 56 12.63 -13.69 -3.63
N LYS A 57 12.20 -14.41 -2.59
CA LYS A 57 12.25 -15.88 -2.55
C LYS A 57 11.39 -16.54 -3.62
N LEU A 58 10.29 -15.89 -4.02
CA LEU A 58 9.43 -16.33 -5.14
C LEU A 58 10.01 -15.99 -6.52
N GLY A 59 11.22 -15.43 -6.61
CA GLY A 59 11.93 -15.19 -7.87
C GLY A 59 11.48 -13.94 -8.65
N LEU A 60 10.74 -13.04 -8.01
CA LEU A 60 10.36 -11.77 -8.64
C LEU A 60 11.57 -10.83 -8.73
N LYS A 61 11.81 -10.28 -9.93
CA LYS A 61 12.90 -9.34 -10.18
C LYS A 61 12.66 -8.02 -9.42
N GLU A 62 13.67 -7.63 -8.65
CA GLU A 62 13.75 -6.30 -8.03
C GLU A 62 14.19 -5.26 -9.06
N GLU A 63 13.60 -4.08 -8.99
CA GLU A 63 14.05 -2.95 -9.80
C GLU A 63 15.26 -2.34 -9.08
N THR A 64 16.43 -2.33 -9.73
CA THR A 64 17.67 -1.76 -9.17
C THR A 64 17.48 -0.27 -8.93
N CYS A 65 17.40 0.16 -7.68
CA CYS A 65 17.30 1.57 -7.33
C CYS A 65 18.70 2.20 -7.24
N ASP A 66 19.07 2.99 -8.24
CA ASP A 66 20.13 3.98 -8.14
C ASP A 66 19.73 5.02 -7.07
N SER A 67 20.48 5.11 -5.98
CA SER A 67 20.09 5.85 -4.77
C SER A 67 20.43 7.33 -4.85
N GLN A 68 19.87 8.04 -5.83
CA GLN A 68 19.88 9.51 -5.87
C GLN A 68 18.45 10.08 -5.76
N GLY A 69 17.76 9.79 -4.65
CA GLY A 69 16.46 10.39 -4.28
C GLY A 69 15.37 9.41 -3.78
N MET A 70 14.19 9.94 -3.44
CA MET A 70 12.98 9.16 -3.16
C MET A 70 12.29 8.75 -4.46
N THR A 71 11.96 7.45 -4.61
CA THR A 71 11.31 6.92 -5.83
C THR A 71 9.80 7.12 -5.81
N VAL A 72 9.17 7.20 -7.00
CA VAL A 72 7.69 7.24 -7.12
C VAL A 72 7.03 6.07 -6.38
N ASN A 73 7.62 4.87 -6.42
CA ASN A 73 7.08 3.69 -5.75
C ASN A 73 7.20 3.80 -4.22
N GLN A 74 8.29 4.35 -3.69
CA GLN A 74 8.38 4.69 -2.26
C GLN A 74 7.32 5.72 -1.87
N GLY A 75 7.13 6.77 -2.68
CA GLY A 75 6.09 7.78 -2.44
C GLY A 75 4.68 7.17 -2.36
N VAL A 76 4.35 6.24 -3.27
CA VAL A 76 3.06 5.54 -3.25
C VAL A 76 2.87 4.73 -1.97
N HIS A 77 3.89 4.03 -1.48
CA HIS A 77 3.79 3.28 -0.22
C HIS A 77 3.63 4.18 1.01
N ILE A 78 4.29 5.35 1.03
CA ILE A 78 4.10 6.36 2.11
C ILE A 78 2.67 6.88 2.08
N ILE A 79 2.21 7.36 0.92
CA ILE A 79 0.89 7.96 0.76
C ILE A 79 -0.19 6.93 1.12
N ALA A 80 -0.10 5.71 0.58
CA ALA A 80 -1.04 4.64 0.86
C ALA A 80 -1.02 4.21 2.33
N GLY A 81 0.17 3.95 2.90
CA GLY A 81 0.31 3.53 4.29
C GLY A 81 -0.22 4.58 5.26
N LEU A 82 0.08 5.86 5.02
CA LEU A 82 -0.40 6.96 5.85
C LEU A 82 -1.91 7.14 5.75
N LEU A 83 -2.49 7.12 4.53
CA LEU A 83 -3.94 7.24 4.35
C LEU A 83 -4.70 6.05 4.96
N ILE A 84 -4.19 4.82 4.82
CA ILE A 84 -4.79 3.63 5.44
C ILE A 84 -4.74 3.75 6.96
N LEU A 85 -3.59 4.09 7.55
CA LEU A 85 -3.47 4.23 9.00
C LEU A 85 -4.33 5.38 9.54
N ALA A 86 -4.31 6.54 8.87
CA ALA A 86 -5.10 7.71 9.27
C ALA A 86 -6.61 7.43 9.23
N THR A 87 -7.06 6.49 8.39
CA THR A 87 -8.48 6.12 8.30
C THR A 87 -8.85 4.98 9.25
N VAL A 88 -8.01 3.95 9.33
CA VAL A 88 -8.32 2.73 10.09
C VAL A 88 -8.13 2.92 11.60
N LEU A 89 -7.08 3.63 12.05
CA LEU A 89 -6.82 3.79 13.49
C LEU A 89 -7.98 4.49 14.22
N PRO A 90 -8.52 5.64 13.74
CA PRO A 90 -9.65 6.29 14.39
C PRO A 90 -10.91 5.43 14.45
N VAL A 91 -11.11 4.55 13.47
CA VAL A 91 -12.23 3.59 13.46
C VAL A 91 -12.00 2.47 14.48
N ILE A 92 -10.77 1.96 14.62
CA ILE A 92 -10.42 0.98 15.65
C ILE A 92 -10.62 1.54 17.06
N PHE A 93 -10.23 2.80 17.29
CA PHE A 93 -10.42 3.48 18.59
C PHE A 93 -11.86 3.99 18.81
N ALA A 94 -12.82 3.64 17.94
CA ALA A 94 -14.22 4.06 18.00
C ALA A 94 -14.41 5.60 18.07
N VAL A 95 -13.44 6.37 17.58
CA VAL A 95 -13.48 7.84 17.55
C VAL A 95 -14.27 8.34 16.33
N MET A 96 -14.32 7.55 15.25
CA MET A 96 -14.93 7.91 13.97
C MET A 96 -15.92 6.86 13.47
N PRO A 97 -16.94 7.25 12.68
CA PRO A 97 -17.95 6.33 12.16
C PRO A 97 -17.40 5.36 11.10
N GLN A 98 -18.00 4.17 10.99
CA GLN A 98 -17.61 3.12 10.04
C GLN A 98 -17.73 3.53 8.56
N THR A 99 -18.47 4.59 8.24
CA THR A 99 -18.51 5.17 6.90
C THR A 99 -17.15 5.64 6.40
N LEU A 100 -16.21 5.96 7.30
CA LEU A 100 -14.85 6.33 6.94
C LEU A 100 -14.09 5.18 6.24
N LEU A 101 -14.49 3.93 6.49
CA LEU A 101 -13.91 2.74 5.84
C LEU A 101 -14.22 2.65 4.34
N ILE A 102 -15.22 3.39 3.84
CA ILE A 102 -15.50 3.50 2.40
C ILE A 102 -14.29 4.15 1.69
N LEU A 103 -13.66 5.14 2.33
CA LEU A 103 -12.45 5.76 1.78
C LEU A 103 -11.30 4.76 1.72
N THR A 104 -11.12 3.96 2.77
CA THR A 104 -10.12 2.89 2.83
C THR A 104 -10.38 1.82 1.77
N LEU A 105 -11.65 1.51 1.49
CA LEU A 105 -12.06 0.60 0.42
C LEU A 105 -11.70 1.15 -0.97
N ILE A 106 -11.97 2.43 -1.22
CA ILE A 106 -11.59 3.10 -2.47
C ILE A 106 -10.06 3.07 -2.65
N ILE A 107 -9.30 3.33 -1.59
CA ILE A 107 -7.83 3.26 -1.61
C ILE A 107 -7.36 1.83 -1.89
N GLY A 108 -7.94 0.82 -1.24
CA GLY A 108 -7.61 -0.59 -1.45
C GLY A 108 -7.86 -1.05 -2.89
N ILE A 109 -9.02 -0.70 -3.45
CA ILE A 109 -9.38 -0.99 -4.85
C ILE A 109 -8.43 -0.25 -5.81
N SER A 110 -8.10 1.01 -5.52
CA SER A 110 -7.16 1.80 -6.34
C SER A 110 -5.76 1.18 -6.36
N LEU A 111 -5.28 0.66 -5.22
CA LEU A 111 -4.03 -0.07 -5.13
C LEU A 111 -4.09 -1.38 -5.93
N LEU A 112 -5.18 -2.13 -5.83
CA LEU A 112 -5.37 -3.37 -6.57
C LEU A 112 -5.38 -3.13 -8.08
N GLN A 113 -6.14 -2.14 -8.55
CA GLN A 113 -6.17 -1.75 -9.97
C GLN A 113 -4.78 -1.36 -10.47
N SER A 114 -4.02 -0.60 -9.67
CA SER A 114 -2.69 -0.13 -10.05
C SER A 114 -1.68 -1.25 -10.34
N ALA A 115 -1.88 -2.42 -9.73
CA ALA A 115 -1.03 -3.58 -9.97
C ALA A 115 -1.25 -4.20 -11.36
N PHE A 116 -2.45 -4.03 -11.94
CA PHE A 116 -2.79 -4.57 -13.26
C PHE A 116 -2.66 -3.53 -14.37
N THR A 117 -3.14 -2.30 -14.14
CA THR A 117 -3.18 -1.25 -15.16
C THR A 117 -1.89 -0.43 -15.23
N GLY A 118 -1.04 -0.50 -14.20
CA GLY A 118 0.14 0.36 -14.08
C GLY A 118 -0.20 1.84 -13.92
N TRP A 119 -1.48 2.20 -13.72
CA TRP A 119 -1.97 3.57 -13.59
C TRP A 119 -2.72 3.72 -12.25
N CYS A 120 -2.23 4.60 -11.38
CA CYS A 120 -2.84 4.93 -10.10
C CYS A 120 -2.80 6.44 -9.91
N PRO A 121 -3.87 7.09 -9.41
CA PRO A 121 -3.84 8.51 -9.06
C PRO A 121 -2.69 8.84 -8.10
N ALA A 122 -2.32 7.91 -7.21
CA ALA A 122 -1.16 8.07 -6.33
C ALA A 122 0.18 8.24 -7.08
N MET A 123 0.35 7.61 -8.25
CA MET A 123 1.56 7.78 -9.07
C MET A 123 1.60 9.14 -9.76
N LEU A 124 0.44 9.69 -10.16
CA LEU A 124 0.34 11.05 -10.67
C LEU A 124 0.66 12.08 -9.58
N VAL A 125 0.08 11.91 -8.39
CA VAL A 125 0.36 12.77 -7.22
C VAL A 125 1.83 12.69 -6.85
N ALA A 126 2.43 11.49 -6.84
CA ALA A 126 3.86 11.36 -6.57
C ALA A 126 4.72 12.06 -7.63
N ARG A 127 4.37 11.98 -8.91
CA ARG A 127 5.06 12.75 -9.97
C ARG A 127 4.89 14.26 -9.80
N LEU A 128 3.71 14.72 -9.39
CA LEU A 128 3.44 16.14 -9.10
C LEU A 128 4.24 16.64 -7.88
N LEU A 129 4.44 15.79 -6.88
CA LEU A 129 5.29 16.08 -5.72
C LEU A 129 6.81 16.01 -6.02
N GLY A 130 7.19 15.80 -7.29
CA GLY A 130 8.58 15.84 -7.75
C GLY A 130 9.35 14.52 -7.62
N PHE A 131 8.69 13.40 -7.34
CA PHE A 131 9.36 12.10 -7.29
C PHE A 131 9.75 11.62 -8.70
N LYS A 132 11.02 11.22 -8.87
CA LYS A 132 11.53 10.70 -10.15
C LYS A 132 11.16 9.21 -10.31
N PRO A 133 10.75 8.77 -11.52
CA PRO A 133 10.51 7.36 -11.79
C PRO A 133 11.81 6.56 -11.67
N ALA A 134 11.73 5.35 -11.11
CA ALA A 134 12.86 4.42 -11.10
C ALA A 134 13.19 4.04 -12.54
N ARG A 135 14.47 4.11 -12.92
CA ARG A 135 14.94 3.74 -14.26
C ARG A 135 15.00 2.21 -14.31
N SER A 136 14.15 1.59 -15.13
CA SER A 136 14.18 0.16 -15.40
C SER A 136 15.48 -0.18 -16.13
N ALA A 137 16.36 -0.93 -15.47
CA ALA A 137 17.50 -1.58 -16.11
C ALA A 137 17.04 -2.83 -16.88
#